data_AF-A0A7W1RZ33-F1
#
_entry.id   AF-A0A7W1RZ33-F1
#
_cell.length_a   1.000
_cell.length_b   1.000
_cell.length_c   1.000
_cell.angle_alpha   90.00
_cell.angle_beta   90.00
_cell.angle_gamma   90.00
#
_symmetry.space_group_name_H-M   'P 1'
#
loop_
_entity.id
_entity.type
_entity.pdbx_description
1 polymer ?
#
loop_
_entity_poly.entity_id
_entity_poly.type
_entity_poly.pdbx_seq_one_letter_code
_entity_poly.pdbx_strand_id
1 'polypeptide(L)' 'RTLDRLLFSESLSRVVLTVPRARLAEAEKLLAGVPHAAIGEIVAEPRLRIDGIGAGLEVGLAELKAAWQGTLKVLDS' A
#
# COMPACT_ATOMS: atom_id res chain seq x y z
N ARG A 1 -7.74 10.30 13.68
CA ARG A 1 -7.44 10.61 12.26
C ARG A 1 -8.53 9.95 11.42
N THR A 2 -9.11 10.65 10.46
CA THR A 2 -10.19 10.10 9.63
C THR A 2 -9.58 9.13 8.59
N LEU A 3 -10.31 8.05 8.27
CA LEU A 3 -9.86 6.93 7.42
C LEU A 3 -9.38 7.39 6.04
N ASP A 4 -10.04 8.38 5.47
CA ASP A 4 -9.71 9.01 4.19
C ASP A 4 -8.27 9.53 4.16
N ARG A 5 -7.83 10.20 5.23
CA ARG A 5 -6.47 10.76 5.30
C ARG A 5 -5.39 9.69 5.41
N LEU A 6 -5.69 8.53 6.00
CA LEU A 6 -4.71 7.45 6.11
C LEU A 6 -4.53 6.71 4.79
N LEU A 7 -5.63 6.48 4.06
CA LEU A 7 -5.63 5.65 2.84
C LEU A 7 -5.47 6.46 1.54
N PHE A 8 -5.97 7.69 1.48
CA PHE A 8 -6.09 8.46 0.24
C PHE A 8 -5.38 9.82 0.30
N SER A 9 -4.47 10.03 1.26
CA SER A 9 -3.71 11.29 1.33
C SER A 9 -2.62 11.36 0.26
N GLU A 10 -2.66 12.42 -0.54
CA GLU A 10 -1.63 12.80 -1.52
C GLU A 10 -0.48 13.62 -0.89
N SER A 11 -0.04 13.23 0.32
CA SER A 11 1.11 13.89 0.95
C SER A 11 2.39 13.59 0.16
N LEU A 12 3.16 14.64 -0.16
CA LEU A 12 4.43 14.51 -0.84
C LEU A 12 5.49 13.80 0.02
N SER A 13 6.59 13.38 -0.64
CA SER A 13 7.78 12.78 0.00
C SER A 13 7.49 11.48 0.78
N ARG A 14 6.49 10.71 0.35
CA ARG A 14 6.23 9.35 0.84
C ARG A 14 6.63 8.31 -0.21
N VAL A 15 7.43 7.33 0.19
CA VAL A 15 7.91 6.25 -0.68
C VAL A 15 7.58 4.91 -0.02
N VAL A 16 7.05 3.98 -0.82
CA VAL A 16 6.84 2.58 -0.40
C VAL A 16 8.02 1.75 -0.89
N LEU A 17 8.64 0.99 0.01
CA LEU A 17 9.77 0.12 -0.27
C LEU A 17 9.41 -1.32 0.10
N THR A 18 9.85 -2.27 -0.72
CA THR A 18 9.80 -3.69 -0.40
C THR A 18 11.19 -4.15 0.00
N VAL A 19 11.31 -4.78 1.17
CA VAL A 19 12.57 -5.35 1.66
C VAL A 19 12.40 -6.84 1.94
N PRO A 20 13.42 -7.68 1.67
CA PRO A 20 13.43 -9.03 2.19
C PRO A 20 13.31 -9.01 3.71
N ARG A 21 12.45 -9.86 4.29
CA ARG A 21 12.21 -9.91 5.74
C ARG A 21 13.51 -10.02 6.56
N ALA A 22 14.48 -10.81 6.07
CA ALA A 22 15.78 -11.00 6.70
C ALA A 22 16.65 -9.71 6.77
N ARG A 23 16.32 -8.67 6.00
CA ARG A 23 17.04 -7.39 5.95
C ARG A 23 16.25 -6.23 6.55
N LEU A 24 15.09 -6.48 7.18
CA LEU A 24 14.26 -5.42 7.73
C LEU A 24 15.03 -4.55 8.75
N ALA A 25 15.75 -5.17 9.68
CA ALA A 25 16.53 -4.45 10.69
C ALA A 25 17.66 -3.60 10.08
N GLU A 26 18.28 -4.07 8.98
CA GLU A 26 19.28 -3.29 8.24
C GLU A 26 18.64 -2.07 7.57
N ALA A 27 17.48 -2.24 6.95
CA ALA A 27 16.72 -1.16 6.32
C ALA A 27 16.28 -0.11 7.35
N GLU A 28 15.75 -0.52 8.51
CA GLU A 28 15.38 0.39 9.61
C GLU A 28 16.58 1.20 10.10
N LYS A 29 17.74 0.56 10.23
CA LYS A 29 18.99 1.24 10.60
C LYS A 29 19.41 2.27 9.55
N LEU A 30 19.33 1.94 8.26
CA LEU A 30 19.65 2.86 7.16
C LEU A 30 18.67 4.05 7.09
N LEU A 31 17.40 3.83 7.44
CA LEU A 31 16.33 4.83 7.40
C LEU A 31 16.15 5.59 8.71
N ALA A 32 16.99 5.37 9.72
CA ALA A 32 16.85 5.96 11.06
C ALA A 32 16.76 7.50 11.07
N GLY A 33 17.27 8.17 10.04
CA GLY A 33 17.21 9.63 9.89
C GLY A 33 15.88 10.17 9.32
N VAL A 34 14.95 9.31 8.89
CA VAL A 34 13.66 9.71 8.31
C VAL A 34 12.49 8.96 8.95
N PRO A 35 11.30 9.56 9.06
CA PRO A 35 10.11 8.84 9.53
C PRO A 35 9.78 7.66 8.61
N HIS A 36 9.69 6.45 9.18
CA HIS A 36 9.38 5.24 8.43
C HIS A 36 8.62 4.23 9.32
N ALA A 37 7.95 3.27 8.68
CA ALA A 37 7.27 2.17 9.35
C ALA A 37 7.15 0.97 8.40
N ALA A 38 7.20 -0.26 8.95
CA ALA A 38 6.76 -1.45 8.26
C ALA A 38 5.22 -1.51 8.28
N ILE A 39 4.58 -1.33 7.13
CA ILE A 39 3.12 -1.21 7.03
C ILE A 39 2.41 -2.49 6.56
N GLY A 40 3.16 -3.57 6.30
CA GLY A 40 2.60 -4.85 5.86
C GLY A 40 3.65 -5.80 5.28
N GLU A 41 3.18 -6.87 4.66
CA GLU A 41 4.02 -7.88 4.00
C GLU A 41 3.42 -8.31 2.65
N ILE A 42 4.26 -8.80 1.75
CA ILE A 42 3.81 -9.39 0.48
C ILE A 42 3.47 -10.85 0.73
N VAL A 43 2.25 -11.23 0.41
CA VAL A 43 1.77 -12.61 0.45
C VAL A 43 1.56 -13.16 -0.96
N ALA A 44 1.54 -14.48 -1.10
CA ALA A 44 1.29 -15.13 -2.39
C ALA A 44 -0.17 -15.00 -2.86
N GLU A 45 -1.10 -14.84 -1.92
CA GLU A 45 -2.51 -14.66 -2.23
C GLU A 45 -2.75 -13.33 -2.96
N PRO A 46 -3.42 -13.31 -4.14
CA PRO A 46 -3.58 -12.11 -4.95
C PRO A 46 -4.70 -11.20 -4.42
N ARG A 47 -4.58 -10.76 -3.17
CA ARG A 47 -5.52 -9.88 -2.48
C ARG A 47 -4.79 -8.77 -1.73
N LEU A 48 -5.45 -7.62 -1.65
CA LEU A 48 -5.07 -6.55 -0.73
C LEU A 48 -5.92 -6.69 0.53
N ARG A 49 -5.27 -6.79 1.69
CA ARG A 49 -5.89 -6.73 3.02
C ARG A 49 -5.33 -5.53 3.77
N ILE A 50 -6.22 -4.72 4.36
CA ILE A 50 -5.84 -3.59 5.21
C ILE A 50 -6.62 -3.69 6.52
N ASP A 51 -5.88 -3.83 7.61
CA ASP A 51 -6.40 -3.96 8.97
C ASP A 51 -5.83 -2.86 9.88
N GLY A 52 -6.28 -2.81 11.15
CA GLY A 52 -5.71 -1.91 12.15
C GLY A 52 -6.07 -0.42 11.98
N ILE A 53 -6.97 -0.10 11.06
CA ILE A 53 -7.44 1.27 10.78
C ILE A 53 -8.84 1.57 11.35
N GLY A 54 -9.43 0.63 12.10
CA GLY A 54 -10.80 0.72 12.65
C GLY A 54 -11.86 0.02 11.79
N ALA A 55 -11.49 -0.44 10.60
CA ALA A 55 -12.26 -1.35 9.75
C ALA A 55 -11.28 -2.32 9.06
N GLY A 56 -11.77 -3.49 8.65
CA GLY A 56 -11.04 -4.42 7.78
C GLY A 56 -11.48 -4.23 6.34
N LEU A 57 -10.53 -4.04 5.42
CA LEU A 57 -10.78 -3.95 3.99
C LEU A 57 -10.08 -5.12 3.30
N GLU A 58 -10.80 -5.84 2.45
CA GLU A 58 -10.25 -6.89 1.61
C GLU A 58 -10.80 -6.80 0.19
N VAL A 59 -9.91 -6.89 -0.81
CA VAL A 59 -10.30 -6.87 -2.23
C VAL A 59 -9.30 -7.68 -3.07
N GLY A 60 -9.78 -8.33 -4.13
CA GLY A 60 -8.93 -9.05 -5.07
C GLY A 60 -8.12 -8.10 -5.95
N LEU A 61 -6.84 -8.42 -6.21
CA LEU A 61 -6.00 -7.58 -7.07
C LEU A 61 -6.52 -7.50 -8.52
N ALA A 62 -7.18 -8.56 -9.00
CA ALA A 62 -7.82 -8.57 -10.31
C ALA A 62 -8.98 -7.55 -10.40
N GLU A 63 -9.78 -7.42 -9.33
CA GLU A 63 -10.89 -6.48 -9.25
C GLU A 63 -10.37 -5.03 -9.21
N LEU A 64 -9.37 -4.75 -8.36
CA LEU A 64 -8.70 -3.45 -8.33
C LEU A 64 -8.13 -3.06 -9.70
N LYS A 65 -7.45 -4.01 -10.36
CA LYS A 65 -6.87 -3.78 -11.69
C LYS A 65 -7.96 -3.52 -12.73
N ALA A 66 -9.06 -4.26 -12.71
CA ALA A 66 -10.18 -4.06 -13.63
C ALA A 66 -10.83 -2.68 -13.44
N ALA A 67 -11.06 -2.27 -12.18
CA ALA A 67 -11.63 -0.96 -11.86
C ALA A 67 -10.73 0.19 -12.35
N TRP A 68 -9.41 0.07 -12.15
CA TRP A 68 -8.44 1.05 -12.64
C TRP A 68 -8.37 1.11 -14.18
N GLN A 69 -8.28 -0.04 -14.87
CA GLN A 69 -8.15 -0.06 -16.32
C GLN A 69 -9.46 0.28 -17.06
N GLY A 70 -10.60 0.02 -16.43
CA GLY A 70 -11.91 0.30 -17.02
C GLY A 70 -12.16 1.78 -17.30
N THR A 71 -11.65 2.67 -16.44
CA THR A 71 -11.80 4.13 -16.61
C THR A 71 -11.00 4.68 -17.80
N LEU A 72 -9.86 4.05 -18.13
CA LEU A 72 -9.02 4.46 -19.25
C LEU A 72 -9.59 4.00 -20.59
N LYS A 73 -10.21 2.82 -20.65
CA LYS A 73 -10.81 2.27 -21.90
C LYS A 73 -11.95 3.12 -22.46
N VAL A 74 -12.64 3.86 -21.59
CA VAL A 74 -13.71 4.80 -22.00
C VAL A 74 -13.15 5.97 -22.83
N LEU A 75 -11.86 6.30 -22.72
CA LEU A 75 -11.25 7.41 -23.46
C LEU A 75 -10.89 7.04 -24.92
N ASP A 76 -10.89 5.74 -25.25
CA ASP A 76 -10.60 5.22 -26.59
C ASP A 76 -11.87 4.94 -27.42
N SER A 77 -13.06 5.33 -26.92
CA SER A 77 -14.38 5.06 -27.52
C SER A 77 -15.03 6.31 -28.12
#